data_AF-A0A9Q0AJ63-F1
#
_entry.id   AF-A0A9Q0AJ63-F1
#
_cell.length_a   1.000
_cell.length_b   1.000
_cell.length_c   1.000
_cell.angle_alpha   90.00
_cell.angle_beta   90.00
_cell.angle_gamma   90.00
#
_symmetry.space_group_name_H-M   'P 1'
#
loop_
_entity.id
_entity.type
_entity.pdbx_description
1 polymer ?
#
loop_
_entity_poly.entity_id
_entity_poly.type
_entity_poly.pdbx_seq_one_letter_code
_entity_poly.pdbx_strand_id
1 'polypeptide(L)'
;MATSSAMQPTVPYTFAQKLTERPLPGTICWLPPRAVGVGCRPEEGAFNHPVVVVSPYDHGDHDLVDVYLLTSFGGRPIEETNRPPAVMMYYVPIHPAGANPTIGSVMLELMSGRLSKNSYVQVHERYTFYWNELQRYPANGSMRLTKNSYQVMMGEGGKDTTELVRKHRRGLEYYGHERITLHFGIILNLNIL
;
A
#
# COMPACT_ATOMS: atom_id res chain seq x y z
N MET A 1 3.28 6.65 39.92
CA MET A 1 2.51 6.48 38.67
C MET A 1 2.87 7.63 37.76
N ALA A 2 3.73 7.39 36.77
CA ALA A 2 4.11 8.39 35.77
C ALA A 2 3.69 7.82 34.41
N THR A 3 2.65 8.41 33.83
CA THR A 3 2.20 8.11 32.47
C THR A 3 3.20 8.70 31.49
N SER A 4 4.08 7.85 30.96
CA SER A 4 4.95 8.16 29.83
C SER A 4 4.08 8.32 28.59
N SER A 5 3.94 9.57 28.11
CA SER A 5 3.30 9.88 26.85
C SER A 5 4.31 9.59 25.74
N ALA A 6 4.15 8.45 25.06
CA ALA A 6 4.99 8.09 23.92
C ALA A 6 4.82 9.12 22.81
N MET A 7 5.86 9.93 22.59
CA MET A 7 6.03 10.80 21.44
C MET A 7 5.88 9.95 20.17
N GLN A 8 4.78 10.12 19.46
CA GLN A 8 4.72 9.74 18.05
C GLN A 8 5.82 10.53 17.33
N PRO A 9 6.62 9.91 16.45
CA PRO A 9 7.61 10.63 15.66
C PRO A 9 6.87 11.70 14.84
N THR A 10 7.00 12.93 15.28
CA THR A 10 6.51 14.13 14.60
C THR A 10 7.47 14.33 13.44
N VAL A 11 7.23 13.63 12.33
CA VAL A 11 7.69 14.13 11.05
C VAL A 11 7.00 15.49 10.91
N PRO A 12 7.73 16.62 10.84
CA PRO A 12 7.08 17.91 10.72
C PRO A 12 6.21 17.87 9.46
N TYR A 13 4.89 17.93 9.68
CA TYR A 13 3.83 17.91 8.67
C TYR A 13 3.94 19.08 7.66
N THR A 14 4.97 19.92 7.80
CA THR A 14 5.20 21.19 7.13
C THR A 14 5.72 21.08 5.69
N PHE A 15 5.91 19.89 5.11
CA PHE A 15 6.43 19.73 3.73
C PHE A 15 5.51 18.95 2.78
N ALA A 16 4.27 18.68 3.19
CA ALA A 16 3.26 18.08 2.33
C ALA A 16 2.83 19.04 1.21
N GLN A 17 3.59 19.08 0.13
CA GLN A 17 3.21 19.81 -1.08
C GLN A 17 2.07 19.04 -1.76
N LYS A 18 0.94 19.73 -1.96
CA LYS A 18 -0.11 19.22 -2.84
C LYS A 18 0.48 18.94 -4.22
N LEU A 19 0.00 17.89 -4.87
CA LEU A 19 0.33 17.65 -6.26
C LEU A 19 -0.25 18.79 -7.10
N THR A 20 0.54 19.33 -8.02
CA THR A 20 0.09 20.33 -9.02
C THR A 20 -0.22 19.70 -10.36
N GLU A 21 0.28 18.48 -10.59
CA GLU A 21 0.12 17.71 -11.81
C GLU A 21 -0.44 16.33 -11.46
N ARG A 22 -1.21 15.73 -12.37
CA ARG A 22 -1.71 14.37 -12.20
C ARG A 22 -0.53 13.39 -12.08
N PRO A 23 -0.47 12.57 -11.02
CA PRO A 23 0.64 11.64 -10.83
C PRO A 23 0.60 10.54 -11.90
N LEU A 24 1.78 10.17 -12.39
CA LEU A 24 1.90 9.07 -13.36
C LEU A 24 1.67 7.71 -12.67
N PRO A 25 1.28 6.66 -13.41
CA PRO A 25 1.13 5.32 -12.85
C PRO A 25 2.45 4.80 -12.28
N GLY A 26 2.34 4.12 -11.15
CA GLY A 26 3.47 3.65 -10.34
C GLY A 26 4.09 4.73 -9.45
N THR A 27 3.58 5.96 -9.44
CA THR A 27 4.08 7.02 -8.54
C THR A 27 3.66 6.74 -7.11
N ILE A 28 4.59 6.90 -6.17
CA ILE A 28 4.34 6.84 -4.74
C ILE A 28 3.98 8.24 -4.25
N CYS A 29 2.80 8.35 -3.67
CA CYS A 29 2.26 9.56 -3.06
C CYS A 29 2.05 9.34 -1.55
N TRP A 30 1.67 10.40 -0.85
CA TRP A 30 1.26 10.35 0.54
C TRP A 30 -0.24 10.59 0.65
N LEU A 31 -0.95 9.70 1.35
CA LEU A 31 -2.36 9.85 1.68
C LEU A 31 -2.48 10.56 3.04
N PRO A 32 -2.99 11.80 3.11
CA PRO A 32 -3.05 12.53 4.37
C PRO A 32 -4.13 11.99 5.32
N PRO A 33 -4.08 12.34 6.63
CA PRO A 33 -5.04 11.90 7.66
C PRO A 33 -6.52 12.21 7.39
N ARG A 34 -6.83 13.13 6.45
CA ARG A 34 -8.18 13.67 6.22
C ARG A 34 -8.64 13.56 4.77
N ALA A 35 -8.04 12.68 3.98
CA ALA A 35 -8.48 12.44 2.61
C ALA A 35 -9.91 11.85 2.62
N VAL A 36 -10.77 12.35 1.73
CA VAL A 36 -12.14 11.86 1.57
C VAL A 36 -12.14 10.91 0.36
N GLY A 37 -11.97 9.61 0.65
CA GLY A 37 -12.10 8.57 -0.38
C GLY A 37 -13.48 8.59 -1.04
N VAL A 38 -13.51 8.24 -2.33
CA VAL A 38 -14.75 8.09 -3.10
C VAL A 38 -15.12 6.61 -3.12
N GLY A 39 -16.14 6.22 -2.34
CA GLY A 39 -16.61 4.85 -2.27
C GLY A 39 -16.11 4.10 -1.04
N CYS A 40 -15.33 3.03 -1.24
CA CYS A 40 -14.81 2.19 -0.15
C CYS A 40 -13.88 3.05 0.72
N ARG A 41 -14.37 3.47 1.88
CA ARG A 41 -13.55 4.25 2.81
C ARG A 41 -12.48 3.33 3.37
N PRO A 42 -11.20 3.72 3.31
CA PRO A 42 -10.17 3.00 4.03
C PRO A 42 -10.56 2.91 5.50
N GLU A 43 -10.23 1.80 6.15
CA GLU A 43 -10.36 1.70 7.61
C GLU A 43 -9.59 2.86 8.27
N GLU A 44 -9.98 3.27 9.48
CA GLU A 44 -9.43 4.45 10.17
C GLU A 44 -7.89 4.45 10.27
N GLY A 45 -7.26 3.26 10.19
CA GLY A 45 -5.80 3.07 10.17
C GLY A 45 -5.12 3.10 8.79
N ALA A 46 -5.82 3.38 7.69
CA ALA A 46 -5.24 3.40 6.35
C ALA A 46 -4.87 4.81 5.84
N PHE A 47 -5.16 5.85 6.62
CA PHE A 47 -4.71 7.22 6.36
C PHE A 47 -3.31 7.49 6.92
N ASN A 48 -2.67 8.58 6.48
CA ASN A 48 -1.31 8.94 6.88
C ASN A 48 -0.26 7.90 6.44
N HIS A 49 -0.42 7.39 5.22
CA HIS A 49 0.38 6.31 4.68
C HIS A 49 0.87 6.62 3.25
N PRO A 50 2.01 6.05 2.84
CA PRO A 50 2.37 6.04 1.44
C PRO A 50 1.39 5.18 0.65
N VAL A 51 1.13 5.59 -0.58
CA VAL A 51 0.27 4.88 -1.54
C VAL A 51 0.94 4.86 -2.90
N VAL A 52 0.70 3.83 -3.72
CA VAL A 52 1.15 3.79 -5.11
C VAL A 52 -0.03 3.96 -6.04
N VAL A 53 0.10 4.88 -6.99
CA VAL A 53 -0.91 5.16 -8.02
C VAL A 53 -0.95 4.00 -9.00
N VAL A 54 -2.13 3.40 -9.13
CA VAL A 54 -2.42 2.20 -9.91
C VAL A 54 -2.88 2.55 -11.30
N SER A 55 -3.77 3.52 -11.43
CA SER A 55 -4.22 3.98 -12.72
C SER A 55 -4.53 5.48 -12.69
N PRO A 56 -4.30 6.19 -13.79
CA PRO A 56 -4.88 7.49 -14.03
C PRO A 56 -6.06 7.28 -14.99
N TYR A 57 -6.94 6.31 -14.74
CA TYR A 57 -8.10 6.15 -15.62
C TYR A 57 -9.05 7.31 -15.34
N ASP A 58 -9.40 8.03 -16.41
CA ASP A 58 -10.48 9.01 -16.42
C ASP A 58 -11.76 8.32 -15.96
N HIS A 59 -12.09 8.46 -14.67
CA HIS A 59 -13.44 8.26 -14.17
C HIS A 59 -14.38 9.38 -14.71
N GLY A 60 -14.22 9.81 -15.97
CA GLY A 60 -14.71 11.11 -16.46
C GLY A 60 -13.95 12.29 -15.87
N ASP A 61 -14.57 13.49 -15.92
CA ASP A 61 -14.07 14.78 -15.38
C ASP A 61 -13.83 14.79 -13.85
N HIS A 62 -13.84 13.65 -13.18
CA HIS A 62 -13.92 13.57 -11.72
C HIS A 62 -12.59 13.54 -10.98
N ASP A 63 -11.44 13.74 -11.65
CA ASP A 63 -10.15 13.92 -10.97
C ASP A 63 -9.82 12.77 -9.97
N LEU A 64 -10.24 11.55 -10.27
CA LEU A 64 -10.04 10.38 -9.42
C LEU A 64 -8.82 9.55 -9.84
N VAL A 65 -8.18 8.91 -8.86
CA VAL A 65 -7.09 7.97 -9.05
C VAL A 65 -7.27 6.75 -8.16
N ASP A 66 -6.96 5.59 -8.70
CA ASP A 66 -6.87 4.36 -7.93
C ASP A 66 -5.48 4.20 -7.32
N VAL A 67 -5.44 3.71 -6.09
CA VAL A 67 -4.20 3.47 -5.36
C VAL A 67 -4.18 2.12 -4.64
N TYR A 68 -2.98 1.60 -4.42
CA TYR A 68 -2.70 0.58 -3.42
C TYR A 68 -1.99 1.20 -2.22
N LEU A 69 -2.31 0.73 -1.02
CA LEU A 69 -1.61 1.15 0.20
C LEU A 69 -0.21 0.53 0.27
N LEU A 70 0.73 1.28 0.83
CA LEU A 70 2.04 0.77 1.24
C LEU A 70 2.07 0.60 2.75
N THR A 71 2.67 -0.49 3.20
CA THR A 71 2.97 -0.75 4.62
C THR A 71 4.45 -1.05 4.79
N SER A 72 5.00 -0.68 5.95
CA SER A 72 6.39 -1.02 6.29
C SER A 72 6.50 -2.07 7.39
N PHE A 73 5.40 -2.45 8.05
CA PHE A 73 5.42 -3.30 9.25
C PHE A 73 6.41 -2.83 10.34
N GLY A 74 6.64 -1.52 10.44
CA GLY A 74 7.63 -0.94 11.35
C GLY A 74 9.08 -1.08 10.85
N GLY A 75 9.29 -1.43 9.59
CA GLY A 75 10.58 -1.75 8.98
C GLY A 75 10.95 -3.24 9.04
N ARG A 76 10.12 -4.08 9.65
CA ARG A 76 10.40 -5.50 9.81
C ARG A 76 10.12 -6.30 8.53
N PRO A 77 10.86 -7.39 8.31
CA PRO A 77 10.52 -8.40 7.31
C PRO A 77 9.09 -8.96 7.52
N ILE A 78 8.44 -9.38 6.43
CA ILE A 78 7.04 -9.82 6.49
C ILE A 78 6.88 -11.14 7.27
N GLU A 79 7.88 -12.00 7.24
CA GLU A 79 7.99 -13.25 7.99
C GLU A 79 7.97 -13.01 9.52
N GLU A 80 8.41 -11.84 9.99
CA GLU A 80 8.39 -11.48 11.41
C GLU A 80 7.05 -10.88 11.87
N THR A 81 6.09 -10.73 10.97
CA THR A 81 4.79 -10.09 11.28
C THR A 81 3.76 -11.04 11.89
N ASN A 82 4.08 -12.33 12.03
CA ASN A 82 3.17 -13.39 12.49
C ASN A 82 1.84 -13.46 11.69
N ARG A 83 1.83 -12.99 10.44
CA ARG A 83 0.66 -13.04 9.58
C ARG A 83 0.50 -14.44 8.97
N PRO A 84 -0.74 -14.92 8.76
CA PRO A 84 -0.96 -16.17 8.04
C PRO A 84 -0.40 -16.10 6.61
N PRO A 85 0.16 -17.21 6.06
CA PRO A 85 0.68 -17.22 4.69
C PRO A 85 -0.33 -16.74 3.63
N ALA A 86 -1.62 -17.05 3.84
CA ALA A 86 -2.70 -16.60 2.99
C ALA A 86 -2.88 -15.07 2.95
N VAL A 87 -2.52 -14.38 4.03
CA VAL A 87 -2.52 -12.91 4.11
C VAL A 87 -1.22 -12.34 3.57
N MET A 88 -0.10 -13.02 3.80
CA MET A 88 1.21 -12.60 3.31
C MET A 88 1.26 -12.50 1.79
N MET A 89 0.52 -13.34 1.05
CA MET A 89 0.51 -13.31 -0.43
C MET A 89 0.07 -11.97 -1.03
N TYR A 90 -0.61 -11.13 -0.25
CA TYR A 90 -1.09 -9.82 -0.68
C TYR A 90 -0.06 -8.70 -0.57
N TYR A 91 1.14 -8.98 -0.05
CA TYR A 91 2.15 -7.97 0.20
C TYR A 91 3.34 -8.18 -0.73
N VAL A 92 3.45 -7.33 -1.75
CA VAL A 92 4.57 -7.40 -2.70
C VAL A 92 5.70 -6.51 -2.21
N PRO A 93 6.91 -7.03 -1.96
CA PRO A 93 8.01 -6.25 -1.41
C PRO A 93 8.53 -5.22 -2.42
N ILE A 94 8.96 -4.06 -1.92
CA ILE A 94 9.70 -3.04 -2.67
C ILE A 94 11.14 -3.03 -2.16
N HIS A 95 12.11 -3.15 -3.06
CA HIS A 95 13.53 -3.09 -2.71
C HIS A 95 13.84 -1.79 -1.91
N PRO A 96 14.55 -1.87 -0.77
CA PRO A 96 15.38 -2.98 -0.30
C PRO A 96 14.70 -3.96 0.68
N ALA A 97 13.37 -4.03 0.73
CA ALA A 97 12.69 -5.04 1.55
C ALA A 97 13.15 -6.46 1.19
N GLY A 98 13.11 -7.36 2.17
CA GLY A 98 13.35 -8.79 1.95
C GLY A 98 12.30 -9.42 1.05
N ALA A 99 12.65 -10.55 0.42
CA ALA A 99 11.71 -11.30 -0.39
C ALA A 99 10.54 -11.81 0.47
N ASN A 100 9.33 -11.82 -0.10
CA ASN A 100 8.19 -12.41 0.57
C ASN A 100 8.14 -13.92 0.26
N PRO A 101 8.25 -14.80 1.27
CA PRO A 101 8.37 -16.25 1.06
C PRO A 101 7.13 -16.87 0.39
N THR A 102 5.97 -16.21 0.41
CA THR A 102 4.74 -16.77 -0.16
C THR A 102 4.53 -16.47 -1.65
N ILE A 103 5.24 -15.49 -2.20
CA ILE A 103 5.13 -15.09 -3.62
C ILE A 103 6.45 -15.25 -4.38
N GLY A 104 7.44 -15.91 -3.77
CA GLY A 104 8.72 -16.24 -4.40
C GLY A 104 9.63 -15.03 -4.61
N SER A 105 10.25 -14.96 -5.78
CA SER A 105 11.27 -13.95 -6.11
C SER A 105 10.71 -12.60 -6.57
N VAL A 106 9.41 -12.38 -6.45
CA VAL A 106 8.81 -11.13 -6.89
C VAL A 106 9.26 -9.98 -5.99
N MET A 107 9.85 -8.96 -6.62
CA MET A 107 10.34 -7.74 -5.98
C MET A 107 10.01 -6.55 -6.87
N LEU A 108 9.54 -5.47 -6.27
CA LEU A 108 9.31 -4.19 -6.93
C LEU A 108 10.53 -3.30 -6.77
N GLU A 109 10.83 -2.52 -7.80
CA GLU A 109 11.96 -1.60 -7.84
C GLU A 109 11.47 -0.19 -8.13
N LEU A 110 12.18 0.79 -7.56
CA LEU A 110 11.97 2.20 -7.84
C LEU A 110 12.89 2.64 -8.98
N MET A 111 12.41 3.54 -9.83
CA MET A 111 13.23 4.17 -10.88
C MET A 111 14.42 4.93 -10.30
N SER A 112 14.24 5.52 -9.12
CA SER A 112 15.27 6.29 -8.43
C SER A 112 14.99 6.34 -6.93
N GLY A 113 16.04 6.54 -6.14
CA GLY A 113 15.97 6.68 -4.68
C GLY A 113 15.58 5.40 -3.95
N ARG A 114 15.18 5.53 -2.68
CA ARG A 114 14.80 4.42 -1.80
C ARG A 114 13.79 4.88 -0.76
N LEU A 115 12.90 3.99 -0.36
CA LEU A 115 12.05 4.21 0.82
C LEU A 115 12.91 4.12 2.09
N SER A 116 12.54 4.89 3.12
CA SER A 116 13.29 4.94 4.38
C SER A 116 13.17 3.66 5.23
N LYS A 117 12.21 2.79 4.90
CA LYS A 117 11.93 1.53 5.58
C LYS A 117 11.64 0.45 4.54
N ASN A 118 11.89 -0.81 4.91
CA ASN A 118 11.38 -1.97 4.19
C ASN A 118 9.87 -1.81 4.03
N SER A 119 9.40 -1.80 2.79
CA SER A 119 8.03 -1.47 2.46
C SER A 119 7.46 -2.46 1.46
N TYR A 120 6.15 -2.67 1.55
CA TYR A 120 5.40 -3.64 0.77
C TYR A 120 4.15 -2.95 0.23
N VAL A 121 3.78 -3.27 -1.01
CA VAL A 121 2.49 -2.87 -1.59
C VAL A 121 1.45 -3.91 -1.21
N GLN A 122 0.34 -3.47 -0.62
CA GLN A 122 -0.81 -4.32 -0.34
C GLN A 122 -1.71 -4.39 -1.58
N VAL A 123 -1.61 -5.48 -2.36
CA VAL A 123 -2.30 -5.61 -3.66
C VAL A 123 -3.71 -6.21 -3.58
N HIS A 124 -4.18 -6.57 -2.37
CA HIS A 124 -5.50 -7.17 -2.16
C HIS A 124 -6.67 -6.22 -2.47
N GLU A 125 -6.53 -4.94 -2.09
CA GLU A 125 -7.62 -3.98 -2.12
C GLU A 125 -7.15 -2.66 -2.76
N ARG A 126 -7.97 -2.12 -3.65
CA ARG A 126 -7.76 -0.82 -4.28
C ARG A 126 -8.67 0.21 -3.65
N TYR A 127 -8.16 1.43 -3.52
CA TYR A 127 -8.92 2.57 -3.03
C TYR A 127 -8.92 3.67 -4.08
N THR A 128 -10.00 4.42 -4.16
CA THR A 128 -10.15 5.53 -5.11
C THR A 128 -10.23 6.85 -4.34
N PHE A 129 -9.40 7.81 -4.74
CA PHE A 129 -9.32 9.14 -4.13
C PHE A 129 -9.30 10.21 -5.20
N TYR A 130 -9.64 11.45 -4.82
CA TYR A 130 -9.30 12.60 -5.64
C TYR A 130 -7.78 12.80 -5.67
N TRP A 131 -7.20 13.00 -6.85
CA TRP A 131 -5.73 13.15 -6.96
C TRP A 131 -5.21 14.39 -6.20
N ASN A 132 -6.05 15.43 -6.05
CA ASN A 132 -5.74 16.66 -5.32
C ASN A 132 -5.72 16.49 -3.79
N GLU A 133 -6.20 15.35 -3.28
CA GLU A 133 -6.07 14.96 -1.87
C GLU A 133 -4.75 14.25 -1.60
N LEU A 134 -4.14 13.66 -2.63
CA LEU A 134 -2.82 13.07 -2.50
C LEU A 134 -1.76 14.16 -2.42
N GLN A 135 -0.75 13.89 -1.60
CA GLN A 135 0.38 14.76 -1.40
C GLN A 135 1.63 14.13 -2.00
N ARG A 136 2.62 14.95 -2.30
CA ARG A 136 3.93 14.46 -2.71
C ARG A 136 4.52 13.64 -1.56
N TYR A 137 5.03 12.45 -1.88
CA TYR A 137 5.77 11.65 -0.90
C TYR A 137 7.03 12.41 -0.47
N PRO A 138 7.33 12.51 0.85
CA PRO A 138 8.43 13.32 1.38
C PRO A 138 9.79 12.64 1.12
N ALA A 139 10.23 12.68 -0.13
CA ALA A 139 11.52 12.19 -0.58
C ALA A 139 12.17 13.20 -1.54
N ASN A 140 13.50 13.13 -1.65
CA ASN A 140 14.25 13.91 -2.62
C ASN A 140 13.96 13.36 -4.02
N GLY A 141 13.03 14.00 -4.73
CA GLY A 141 12.68 13.65 -6.12
C GLY A 141 11.29 13.03 -6.27
N SER A 142 11.10 12.29 -7.37
CA SER A 142 9.89 11.51 -7.63
C SER A 142 10.14 10.07 -7.24
N MET A 143 9.32 9.52 -6.34
CA MET A 143 9.33 8.09 -6.02
C MET A 143 8.37 7.39 -6.95
N ARG A 144 8.89 6.60 -7.88
CA ARG A 144 8.09 5.89 -8.87
C ARG A 144 8.62 4.50 -9.11
N LEU A 145 7.74 3.52 -9.23
CA LEU A 145 8.10 2.17 -9.65
C LEU A 145 8.71 2.16 -11.06
N THR A 146 9.66 1.26 -11.31
CA THR A 146 10.11 0.99 -12.69
C THR A 146 8.92 0.50 -13.52
N LYS A 147 9.00 0.68 -14.84
CA LYS A 147 7.95 0.20 -15.76
C LYS A 147 7.68 -1.29 -15.57
N ASN A 148 8.73 -2.10 -15.42
CA ASN A 148 8.62 -3.54 -15.22
C ASN A 148 7.95 -3.86 -13.87
N SER A 149 8.37 -3.23 -12.78
CA SER A 149 7.75 -3.45 -11.46
C SER A 149 6.29 -3.01 -11.42
N TYR A 150 5.95 -1.90 -12.07
CA TYR A 150 4.56 -1.48 -12.22
C TYR A 150 3.74 -2.54 -12.99
N GLN A 151 4.24 -3.06 -14.11
CA GLN A 151 3.55 -4.11 -14.88
C GLN A 151 3.38 -5.42 -14.08
N VAL A 152 4.38 -5.79 -13.29
CA VAL A 152 4.31 -6.94 -12.37
C VAL A 152 3.26 -6.70 -11.29
N MET A 153 3.25 -5.53 -10.66
CA MET A 153 2.22 -5.17 -9.66
C MET A 153 0.80 -5.24 -10.24
N MET A 154 0.63 -4.83 -11.50
CA MET A 154 -0.65 -4.86 -12.21
C MET A 154 -1.06 -6.24 -12.72
N GLY A 155 -0.12 -7.19 -12.76
CA GLY A 155 -0.35 -8.52 -13.34
C GLY A 155 -0.41 -8.53 -14.86
N GLU A 156 0.08 -7.47 -15.51
CA GLU A 156 0.08 -7.32 -16.97
C GLU A 156 1.34 -7.92 -17.62
N GLY A 157 2.35 -8.25 -16.81
CA GLY A 157 3.65 -8.76 -17.29
C GLY A 157 3.77 -10.29 -17.43
N GLY A 158 2.67 -11.05 -17.36
CA GLY A 158 2.70 -12.52 -17.44
C GLY A 158 3.43 -13.23 -16.28
N LYS A 159 3.80 -12.49 -15.22
CA LYS A 159 4.47 -12.98 -14.01
C LYS A 159 3.55 -12.83 -12.80
N ASP A 160 2.69 -13.82 -12.63
CA ASP A 160 2.27 -14.53 -11.41
C ASP A 160 2.20 -13.84 -10.02
N THR A 161 1.89 -12.55 -9.88
CA THR A 161 1.45 -12.00 -8.56
C THR A 161 -0.06 -11.86 -8.50
N THR A 162 -0.63 -11.19 -9.50
CA THR A 162 -2.07 -10.98 -9.56
C THR A 162 -2.80 -12.25 -10.00
N GLU A 163 -2.14 -13.16 -10.73
CA GLU A 163 -2.72 -14.48 -11.05
C GLU A 163 -2.74 -15.40 -9.83
N LEU A 164 -1.68 -15.45 -9.03
CA LEU A 164 -1.65 -16.12 -7.71
C LEU A 164 -2.75 -15.61 -6.78
N VAL A 165 -2.89 -14.29 -6.65
CA VAL A 165 -3.97 -13.65 -5.87
C VAL A 165 -5.35 -13.93 -6.49
N ARG A 166 -5.51 -13.84 -7.82
CA ARG A 166 -6.79 -14.11 -8.52
C ARG A 166 -7.18 -15.59 -8.49
N LYS A 167 -6.23 -16.52 -8.55
CA LYS A 167 -6.46 -17.96 -8.43
C LYS A 167 -6.90 -18.31 -7.01
N HIS A 168 -6.26 -17.73 -6.00
CA HIS A 168 -6.68 -17.93 -4.62
C HIS A 168 -8.08 -17.34 -4.35
N ARG A 169 -8.38 -16.14 -4.86
CA ARG A 169 -9.71 -15.52 -4.79
C ARG A 169 -10.79 -16.38 -5.47
N ARG A 170 -10.52 -16.88 -6.69
CA ARG A 170 -11.44 -17.79 -7.40
C ARG A 170 -11.61 -19.14 -6.69
N GLY A 171 -10.57 -19.64 -6.02
CA GLY A 171 -10.66 -20.85 -5.19
C GLY A 171 -11.54 -20.67 -3.95
N LEU A 172 -11.52 -19.48 -3.33
CA LEU A 172 -12.40 -19.14 -2.20
C LEU A 172 -13.86 -18.95 -2.62
N GLU A 173 -14.12 -18.40 -3.80
CA GLU A 173 -15.48 -18.27 -4.36
C GLU A 173 -16.15 -19.61 -4.69
N TYR A 174 -15.37 -20.68 -4.95
CA TYR A 174 -15.88 -22.03 -5.18
C TYR A 174 -16.17 -22.84 -3.88
N TYR A 175 -15.71 -22.38 -2.72
CA TYR A 175 -15.78 -23.14 -1.46
C TYR A 175 -16.76 -22.60 -0.41
N GLY A 176 -17.53 -21.54 -0.67
CA GLY A 176 -18.46 -21.09 0.38
C GLY A 176 -19.42 -19.99 -0.04
N HIS A 177 -20.67 -20.40 -0.19
CA HIS A 177 -21.85 -19.55 0.03
C HIS A 177 -22.02 -19.19 1.52
N GLU A 178 -20.93 -18.92 2.22
CA GLU A 178 -20.94 -18.35 3.56
C GLU A 178 -20.13 -17.05 3.49
N ARG A 179 -20.83 -15.94 3.74
CA ARG A 179 -20.20 -14.67 4.06
C ARG A 179 -19.29 -14.89 5.26
N ILE A 180 -18.01 -15.15 5.02
CA ILE A 180 -16.99 -14.94 6.05
C ILE A 180 -16.84 -13.43 6.16
N THR A 181 -17.72 -12.82 6.95
CA THR A 181 -17.44 -11.54 7.58
C THR A 181 -16.24 -11.79 8.49
N LEU A 182 -15.03 -11.64 7.94
CA LEU A 182 -13.84 -11.51 8.76
C LEU A 182 -14.03 -10.20 9.52
N HIS A 183 -14.58 -10.29 10.74
CA HIS A 183 -14.44 -9.23 11.72
C HIS A 183 -12.94 -9.06 11.93
N PHE A 184 -12.35 -8.10 11.22
CA PHE A 184 -10.99 -7.64 11.43
C PHE A 184 -10.94 -6.90 12.77
N GLY A 185 -10.98 -7.67 13.87
CA GLY A 185 -10.44 -7.23 15.14
C GLY A 185 -8.92 -7.29 15.04
N ILE A 186 -8.32 -6.36 14.31
CA ILE A 186 -6.88 -6.13 14.42
C ILE A 186 -6.66 -5.44 15.75
N ILE A 187 -6.38 -6.24 16.79
CA ILE A 187 -5.62 -5.74 17.93
C ILE A 187 -4.23 -5.42 17.39
N LEU A 188 -4.04 -4.16 16.96
CA LEU A 188 -2.71 -3.60 16.87
C LEU A 188 -2.22 -3.50 18.31
N ASN A 189 -1.40 -4.46 18.73
CA ASN A 189 -0.60 -4.33 19.93
C ASN A 189 0.32 -3.12 19.76
N LEU A 190 -0.17 -1.97 20.22
CA LEU A 190 0.63 -0.83 20.63
C LEU A 190 1.45 -1.29 21.84
N ASN A 191 2.63 -1.86 21.59
CA ASN A 191 3.68 -1.87 22.60
C ASN A 191 4.18 -0.43 22.74
N ILE A 192 3.50 0.30 23.61
CA ILE A 192 4.01 1.49 24.29
C ILE A 192 4.97 0.96 25.37
N LEU A 193 6.27 1.14 25.15
CA LEU A 193 7.24 1.29 26.24
C LEU A 193 7.43 2.79 26.48
#